data_AF-A0A948VL92-F1
#
_entry.id   AF-A0A948VL92-F1
#
_cell.length_a   1.000
_cell.length_b   1.000
_cell.length_c   1.000
_cell.angle_alpha   90.00
_cell.angle_beta   90.00
_cell.angle_gamma   90.00
#
_symmetry.space_group_name_H-M   'P 1'
#
loop_
_entity.id
_entity.type
_entity.pdbx_description
1 polymer ?
#
loop_
_entity_poly.entity_id
_entity_poly.type
_entity_poly.pdbx_seq_one_letter_code
_entity_poly.pdbx_strand_id
1 'polypeptide(L)'
;MESPFIVEDRKYEQVLTSKQYLMQEILEDISMFSETARKAIRKLENKQNLDDLEGRVLSEERAVWWQEKYGFPYTQSAARNEVLMRKHAPPEQKVKAWKLQEAFLESMANDDEEKIEELKEIYFKQYPDQLEGVSILFEMLPFLRLSAKVSEESNDYGTEKENFEYLTQYQFLLTDFIIFNSKDKEFMKNFWRVWARIAENDGVLRQFNILKRGILSQVSVFKIFEALGFSPKLSHPKEDAFEAIDMWSGSGEAVQIKGTRDDDAAVLIETDEIGFPGVDIKDGKELKHLNSYMQVQAQNFRAKLNRYNKFTQKDVKGFFIVIPHSKFDHITGEPDPEFVERVRAELGK
;
A
#
# COMPACT_ATOMS: atom_id res chain seq x y z
N MET A 1 -54.36 8.73 -18.41
CA MET A 1 -54.08 8.67 -16.98
C MET A 1 -52.85 7.80 -16.83
N GLU A 2 -51.69 8.41 -16.67
CA GLU A 2 -50.44 7.70 -16.43
C GLU A 2 -50.45 7.15 -15.00
N SER A 3 -50.11 5.87 -14.87
CA SER A 3 -50.02 5.22 -13.56
C SER A 3 -48.89 5.88 -12.78
N PRO A 4 -49.11 6.31 -11.52
CA PRO A 4 -48.04 6.88 -10.72
C PRO A 4 -46.92 5.85 -10.55
N PHE A 5 -45.70 6.31 -10.76
CA PHE A 5 -44.47 5.53 -10.57
C PHE A 5 -44.34 5.21 -9.08
N ILE A 6 -44.71 3.98 -8.68
CA ILE A 6 -44.52 3.49 -7.32
C ILE A 6 -43.08 2.99 -7.23
N VAL A 7 -42.22 3.76 -6.57
CA VAL A 7 -40.90 3.28 -6.16
C VAL A 7 -41.14 2.29 -5.02
N GLU A 8 -40.82 1.01 -5.25
CA GLU A 8 -40.81 0.02 -4.17
C GLU A 8 -39.81 0.46 -3.09
N ASP A 9 -40.30 0.62 -1.87
CA ASP A 9 -39.47 0.79 -0.66
C ASP A 9 -38.61 -0.46 -0.50
N ARG A 10 -37.43 -0.48 -1.14
CA ARG A 10 -36.39 -1.45 -0.81
C ARG A 10 -35.99 -1.15 0.63
N LYS A 11 -36.23 -2.12 1.51
CA LYS A 11 -35.66 -2.13 2.87
C LYS A 11 -34.15 -1.94 2.74
N TYR A 12 -33.68 -0.74 3.05
CA TYR A 12 -32.26 -0.45 3.14
C TYR A 12 -31.66 -1.40 4.19
N GLU A 13 -30.84 -2.36 3.75
CA GLU A 13 -29.98 -3.09 4.67
C GLU A 13 -29.16 -2.07 5.44
N GLN A 14 -29.21 -2.15 6.76
CA GLN A 14 -28.60 -1.17 7.63
C GLN A 14 -27.09 -1.20 7.40
N VAL A 15 -26.55 -0.12 6.84
CA VAL A 15 -25.11 -0.02 6.55
C VAL A 15 -24.35 -0.17 7.86
N LEU A 16 -23.42 -1.13 7.89
CA LEU A 16 -22.55 -1.36 9.03
C LEU A 16 -21.47 -0.27 9.09
N THR A 17 -21.13 0.14 10.31
CA THR A 17 -19.98 1.01 10.62
C THR A 17 -18.66 0.26 10.47
N SER A 18 -17.54 0.98 10.35
CA SER A 18 -16.19 0.40 10.38
C SER A 18 -15.99 -0.55 11.56
N LYS A 19 -16.48 -0.18 12.76
CA LYS A 19 -16.44 -1.03 13.96
C LYS A 19 -17.24 -2.33 13.82
N GLN A 20 -18.35 -2.31 13.10
CA GLN A 20 -19.16 -3.50 12.85
C GLN A 20 -18.50 -4.41 11.80
N TYR A 21 -17.92 -3.85 10.74
CA TYR A 21 -17.11 -4.63 9.80
C TYR A 21 -15.88 -5.26 10.46
N LEU A 22 -15.19 -4.51 11.33
CA LEU A 22 -14.10 -5.06 12.12
C LEU A 22 -14.54 -6.28 12.93
N MET A 23 -15.69 -6.19 13.60
CA MET A 23 -16.21 -7.30 14.40
C MET A 23 -16.56 -8.51 13.53
N GLN A 24 -17.15 -8.30 12.35
CA GLN A 24 -17.42 -9.39 11.41
C GLN A 24 -16.14 -10.11 11.01
N GLU A 25 -15.09 -9.37 10.66
CA GLU A 25 -13.83 -10.00 10.30
C GLU A 25 -13.16 -10.76 11.45
N ILE A 26 -13.24 -10.21 12.67
CA ILE A 26 -12.73 -10.89 13.86
C ILE A 26 -13.52 -12.19 14.11
N LEU A 27 -14.82 -12.20 13.81
CA LEU A 27 -15.67 -13.39 13.93
C LEU A 27 -15.36 -14.43 12.85
N GLU A 28 -15.10 -13.99 11.61
CA GLU A 28 -14.64 -14.87 10.52
C GLU A 28 -13.30 -15.52 10.85
N ASP A 29 -12.38 -14.75 11.44
CA ASP A 29 -11.04 -15.21 11.83
C ASP A 29 -10.97 -15.67 13.30
N ILE A 30 -12.11 -15.96 13.95
CA ILE A 30 -12.15 -16.22 15.41
C ILE A 30 -11.24 -17.37 15.84
N SER A 31 -10.96 -18.32 14.94
CA SER A 31 -10.04 -19.43 15.18
C SER A 31 -8.57 -18.98 15.34
N MET A 32 -8.19 -17.80 14.90
CA MET A 32 -6.83 -17.25 15.07
C MET A 32 -6.57 -16.74 16.50
N PHE A 33 -7.62 -16.53 17.30
CA PHE A 33 -7.53 -16.01 18.65
C PHE A 33 -7.41 -17.12 19.70
N SER A 34 -6.81 -16.83 20.85
CA SER A 34 -6.76 -17.74 22.00
C SER A 34 -8.15 -17.99 22.57
N GLU A 35 -8.31 -19.06 23.36
CA GLU A 35 -9.61 -19.39 23.97
C GLU A 35 -10.15 -18.24 24.85
N THR A 36 -9.27 -17.51 25.53
CA THR A 36 -9.63 -16.34 26.34
C THR A 36 -10.13 -15.19 25.44
N ALA A 37 -9.41 -14.86 24.38
CA ALA A 37 -9.82 -13.82 23.44
C ALA A 37 -11.11 -14.21 22.69
N ARG A 38 -11.30 -15.48 22.30
CA ARG A 38 -12.54 -15.98 21.68
C ARG A 38 -13.75 -15.80 22.59
N LYS A 39 -13.62 -16.09 23.89
CA LYS A 39 -14.68 -15.82 24.88
C LYS A 39 -15.00 -14.34 24.96
N ALA A 40 -13.98 -13.48 25.00
CA ALA A 40 -14.15 -12.03 25.01
C ALA A 40 -14.86 -11.52 23.73
N ILE A 41 -14.48 -12.01 22.55
CA ILE A 41 -15.12 -11.66 21.26
C ILE A 41 -16.61 -12.01 21.30
N ARG A 42 -16.96 -13.22 21.72
CA ARG A 42 -18.37 -13.66 21.84
C ARG A 42 -19.15 -12.84 22.87
N LYS A 43 -18.52 -12.40 23.96
CA LYS A 43 -19.16 -11.47 24.92
C LYS A 43 -19.45 -10.13 24.25
N LEU A 44 -18.50 -9.54 23.53
CA LEU A 44 -18.70 -8.27 22.82
C LEU A 44 -19.77 -8.36 21.74
N GLU A 45 -19.81 -9.46 20.98
CA GLU A 45 -20.87 -9.74 19.99
C GLU A 45 -22.27 -9.72 20.65
N ASN A 46 -22.37 -10.33 21.84
CA ASN A 46 -23.59 -10.36 22.65
C ASN A 46 -23.79 -9.11 23.53
N LYS A 47 -23.03 -8.03 23.29
CA LYS A 47 -23.09 -6.75 24.05
C LYS A 47 -22.88 -6.90 25.55
N GLN A 48 -22.12 -7.90 25.97
CA GLN A 48 -21.73 -8.13 27.36
C GLN A 48 -20.41 -7.40 27.68
N ASN A 49 -20.26 -7.00 28.94
CA ASN A 49 -19.02 -6.40 29.42
C ASN A 49 -17.91 -7.43 29.54
N LEU A 50 -16.69 -7.00 29.25
CA LEU A 50 -15.47 -7.78 29.48
C LEU A 50 -14.94 -7.49 30.88
N ASP A 51 -14.33 -8.49 31.51
CA ASP A 51 -13.44 -8.24 32.64
C ASP A 51 -12.07 -7.69 32.16
N ASP A 52 -11.26 -7.21 33.09
CA ASP A 52 -9.98 -6.57 32.79
C ASP A 52 -9.00 -7.51 32.07
N LEU A 53 -9.00 -8.79 32.42
CA LEU A 53 -8.10 -9.78 31.82
C LEU A 53 -8.54 -10.09 30.39
N GLU A 54 -9.83 -10.33 30.17
CA GLU A 54 -10.43 -10.53 28.85
C GLU A 54 -10.20 -9.32 27.93
N GLY A 55 -10.41 -8.11 28.46
CA GLY A 55 -10.20 -6.87 27.71
C GLY A 55 -8.75 -6.69 27.29
N ARG A 56 -7.80 -6.97 28.18
CA ARG A 56 -6.36 -6.88 27.90
C ARG A 56 -5.91 -7.89 26.85
N VAL A 57 -6.24 -9.17 27.05
CA VAL A 57 -5.85 -10.26 26.13
C VAL A 57 -6.43 -10.03 24.74
N LEU A 58 -7.72 -9.68 24.64
CA LEU A 58 -8.33 -9.36 23.36
C LEU A 58 -7.67 -8.16 22.68
N SER A 59 -7.32 -7.11 23.43
CA SER A 59 -6.69 -5.94 22.83
C SER A 59 -5.30 -6.25 22.27
N GLU A 60 -4.49 -7.02 23.01
CA GLU A 60 -3.16 -7.47 22.57
C GLU A 60 -3.26 -8.36 21.33
N GLU A 61 -4.09 -9.41 21.38
CA GLU A 61 -4.23 -10.34 20.26
C GLU A 61 -4.88 -9.71 19.02
N ARG A 62 -5.86 -8.81 19.20
CA ARG A 62 -6.45 -8.08 18.08
C ARG A 62 -5.43 -7.16 17.41
N ALA A 63 -4.53 -6.55 18.17
CA ALA A 63 -3.47 -5.73 17.59
C ALA A 63 -2.51 -6.58 16.73
N VAL A 64 -2.12 -7.77 17.22
CA VAL A 64 -1.30 -8.73 16.47
C VAL A 64 -2.03 -9.23 15.23
N TRP A 65 -3.27 -9.70 15.37
CA TRP A 65 -4.09 -10.17 14.25
C TRP A 65 -4.27 -9.09 13.17
N TRP A 66 -4.58 -7.85 13.58
CA TRP A 66 -4.76 -6.74 12.65
C TRP A 66 -3.45 -6.44 11.89
N GLN A 67 -2.34 -6.39 12.62
CA GLN A 67 -1.01 -6.19 12.07
C GLN A 67 -0.65 -7.30 11.06
N GLU A 68 -0.92 -8.57 11.36
CA GLU A 68 -0.64 -9.69 10.45
C GLU A 68 -1.59 -9.71 9.24
N LYS A 69 -2.84 -9.29 9.43
CA LYS A 69 -3.85 -9.29 8.37
C LYS A 69 -3.65 -8.13 7.39
N TYR A 70 -3.37 -6.93 7.90
CA TYR A 70 -3.40 -5.68 7.15
C TYR A 70 -2.05 -4.96 7.04
N GLY A 71 -1.04 -5.40 7.78
CA GLY A 71 0.30 -4.84 7.66
C GLY A 71 0.48 -3.46 8.29
N PHE A 72 -0.41 -2.98 9.18
CA PHE A 72 -0.21 -1.73 9.94
C PHE A 72 -0.78 -1.81 11.36
N PRO A 73 -0.39 -0.94 12.31
CA PRO A 73 -0.75 -1.09 13.70
C PRO A 73 -2.23 -0.80 13.92
N TYR A 74 -2.90 -1.63 14.74
CA TYR A 74 -4.31 -1.44 15.07
C TYR A 74 -4.63 -0.07 15.69
N THR A 75 -3.64 0.62 16.28
CA THR A 75 -3.80 1.96 16.87
C THR A 75 -4.05 3.06 15.84
N GLN A 76 -3.74 2.84 14.57
CA GLN A 76 -4.03 3.79 13.49
C GLN A 76 -5.51 3.71 13.10
N SER A 77 -6.37 4.41 13.86
CA SER A 77 -7.82 4.32 13.70
C SER A 77 -8.32 4.77 12.33
N ALA A 78 -7.68 5.78 11.72
CA ALA A 78 -8.04 6.27 10.39
C ALA A 78 -7.79 5.19 9.32
N ALA A 79 -6.56 4.68 9.21
CA ALA A 79 -6.20 3.59 8.30
C ALA A 79 -7.06 2.34 8.47
N ARG A 80 -7.30 1.95 9.73
CA ARG A 80 -8.16 0.80 10.03
C ARG A 80 -9.56 0.99 9.46
N ASN A 81 -10.15 2.17 9.69
CA ASN A 81 -11.50 2.45 9.26
C ASN A 81 -11.58 2.50 7.72
N GLU A 82 -10.60 3.12 7.05
CA GLU A 82 -10.54 3.20 5.59
C GLU A 82 -10.49 1.80 4.97
N VAL A 83 -9.58 0.95 5.42
CA VAL A 83 -9.43 -0.41 4.89
C VAL A 83 -10.71 -1.22 5.03
N LEU A 84 -11.38 -1.13 6.19
CA LEU A 84 -12.64 -1.82 6.43
C LEU A 84 -13.76 -1.29 5.53
N MET A 85 -13.85 0.02 5.36
CA MET A 85 -14.86 0.63 4.51
C MET A 85 -14.59 0.33 3.02
N ARG A 86 -13.35 0.39 2.55
CA ARG A 86 -13.00 0.01 1.17
C ARG A 86 -13.26 -1.46 0.90
N LYS A 87 -13.02 -2.34 1.86
CA LYS A 87 -13.25 -3.77 1.69
C LYS A 87 -14.75 -4.07 1.68
N HIS A 88 -15.49 -3.58 2.67
CA HIS A 88 -16.83 -4.07 2.96
C HIS A 88 -17.98 -3.11 2.66
N ALA A 89 -17.71 -1.83 2.41
CA ALA A 89 -18.81 -0.89 2.15
C ALA A 89 -19.65 -1.36 0.95
N PRO A 90 -20.99 -1.18 1.01
CA PRO A 90 -21.85 -1.56 -0.08
C PRO A 90 -21.40 -0.87 -1.39
N PRO A 91 -21.55 -1.52 -2.55
CA PRO A 91 -21.17 -0.94 -3.84
C PRO A 91 -21.73 0.48 -4.04
N GLU A 92 -22.94 0.76 -3.56
CA GLU A 92 -23.55 2.08 -3.64
C GLU A 92 -22.79 3.17 -2.87
N GLN A 93 -22.22 2.85 -1.70
CA GLN A 93 -21.40 3.80 -0.95
C GLN A 93 -20.04 4.00 -1.61
N LYS A 94 -19.44 2.93 -2.13
CA LYS A 94 -18.19 3.02 -2.90
C LYS A 94 -18.36 3.92 -4.11
N VAL A 95 -19.47 3.79 -4.83
CA VAL A 95 -19.79 4.66 -5.98
C VAL A 95 -20.01 6.11 -5.55
N LYS A 96 -20.66 6.37 -4.41
CA LYS A 96 -20.86 7.75 -3.92
C LYS A 96 -19.56 8.41 -3.47
N ALA A 97 -18.71 7.68 -2.73
CA ALA A 97 -17.39 8.16 -2.32
C ALA A 97 -16.50 8.42 -3.55
N TRP A 98 -16.51 7.50 -4.51
CA TRP A 98 -15.79 7.64 -5.78
C TRP A 98 -16.25 8.87 -6.59
N LYS A 99 -17.57 9.09 -6.72
CA LYS A 99 -18.10 10.28 -7.40
C LYS A 99 -17.68 11.60 -6.73
N LEU A 100 -17.55 11.61 -5.40
CA LEU A 100 -17.04 12.78 -4.69
C LEU A 100 -15.55 12.98 -4.96
N GLN A 101 -14.76 11.91 -5.03
CA GLN A 101 -13.35 11.98 -5.41
C GLN A 101 -13.17 12.46 -6.86
N GLU A 102 -14.02 12.02 -7.79
CA GLU A 102 -14.05 12.53 -9.16
C GLU A 102 -14.40 14.00 -9.21
N ALA A 103 -15.52 14.42 -8.60
CA ALA A 103 -15.93 15.82 -8.56
C ALA A 103 -14.86 16.70 -7.92
N PHE A 104 -14.15 16.16 -6.92
CA PHE A 104 -13.03 16.84 -6.28
C PHE A 104 -11.85 17.00 -7.24
N LEU A 105 -11.42 15.92 -7.91
CA LEU A 105 -10.37 15.96 -8.92
C LEU A 105 -10.71 16.90 -10.08
N GLU A 106 -11.98 16.94 -10.51
CA GLU A 106 -12.46 17.88 -11.52
C GLU A 106 -12.38 19.34 -11.02
N SER A 107 -12.76 19.59 -9.77
CA SER A 107 -12.69 20.92 -9.16
C SER A 107 -11.24 21.39 -9.04
N MET A 108 -10.32 20.49 -8.63
CA MET A 108 -8.88 20.74 -8.68
C MET A 108 -8.38 20.99 -10.10
N ALA A 109 -8.88 20.24 -11.09
CA ALA A 109 -8.53 20.44 -12.49
C ALA A 109 -8.99 21.81 -13.02
N ASN A 110 -10.02 22.41 -12.43
CA ASN A 110 -10.55 23.71 -12.83
C ASN A 110 -10.10 24.87 -11.92
N ASP A 111 -9.25 24.60 -10.93
CA ASP A 111 -8.81 25.56 -9.90
C ASP A 111 -10.00 26.25 -9.18
N ASP A 112 -11.08 25.48 -8.95
CA ASP A 112 -12.31 25.94 -8.28
C ASP A 112 -12.18 25.79 -6.75
N GLU A 113 -11.55 26.79 -6.11
CA GLU A 113 -11.25 26.79 -4.67
C GLU A 113 -12.51 26.68 -3.79
N GLU A 114 -13.61 27.33 -4.20
CA GLU A 114 -14.88 27.28 -3.46
C GLU A 114 -15.46 25.86 -3.50
N LYS A 115 -15.46 25.23 -4.68
CA LYS A 115 -15.95 23.86 -4.83
C LYS A 115 -15.05 22.84 -4.14
N ILE A 116 -13.74 23.06 -4.13
CA ILE A 116 -12.77 22.24 -3.40
C ILE A 116 -13.10 22.23 -1.91
N GLU A 117 -13.31 23.39 -1.28
CA GLU A 117 -13.60 23.46 0.16
C GLU A 117 -15.01 22.92 0.47
N GLU A 118 -16.01 23.18 -0.39
CA GLU A 118 -17.36 22.59 -0.26
C GLU A 118 -17.31 21.05 -0.30
N LEU A 119 -16.63 20.48 -1.31
CA LEU A 119 -16.52 19.03 -1.46
C LEU A 119 -15.75 18.40 -0.31
N LYS A 120 -14.73 19.10 0.20
CA LYS A 120 -13.99 18.70 1.39
C LYS A 120 -14.88 18.63 2.63
N GLU A 121 -15.67 19.65 2.90
CA GLU A 121 -16.63 19.66 4.01
C GLU A 121 -17.68 18.54 3.87
N ILE A 122 -18.24 18.37 2.66
CA ILE A 122 -19.21 17.31 2.35
C ILE A 122 -18.58 15.94 2.64
N TYR A 123 -17.35 15.72 2.20
CA TYR A 123 -16.66 14.45 2.38
C TYR A 123 -16.38 14.17 3.86
N PHE A 124 -15.82 15.14 4.60
CA PHE A 124 -15.57 15.00 6.04
C PHE A 124 -16.85 14.70 6.83
N LYS A 125 -17.98 15.27 6.41
CA LYS A 125 -19.27 15.06 7.06
C LYS A 125 -19.91 13.72 6.70
N GLN A 126 -19.85 13.31 5.44
CA GLN A 126 -20.51 12.08 4.96
C GLN A 126 -19.68 10.82 5.16
N TYR A 127 -18.36 10.94 5.15
CA TYR A 127 -17.42 9.83 5.27
C TYR A 127 -16.33 10.12 6.33
N PRO A 128 -16.72 10.41 7.59
CA PRO A 128 -15.77 10.70 8.68
C PRO A 128 -14.83 9.52 8.99
N ASP A 129 -15.16 8.33 8.50
CA ASP A 129 -14.39 7.09 8.64
C ASP A 129 -13.53 6.75 7.40
N GLN A 130 -13.60 7.54 6.32
CA GLN A 130 -12.84 7.32 5.07
C GLN A 130 -11.86 8.46 4.77
N LEU A 131 -11.28 9.03 5.84
CA LEU A 131 -10.49 10.25 5.74
C LEU A 131 -9.24 10.07 4.88
N GLU A 132 -8.66 8.87 4.81
CA GLU A 132 -7.38 8.64 4.15
C GLU A 132 -7.44 8.65 2.62
N GLY A 133 -8.50 8.16 1.98
CA GLY A 133 -8.65 8.30 0.52
C GLY A 133 -8.63 9.76 0.05
N VAL A 134 -8.96 10.66 0.97
CA VAL A 134 -8.99 12.10 0.77
C VAL A 134 -7.76 12.79 1.39
N SER A 135 -7.14 12.26 2.44
CA SER A 135 -5.78 12.64 2.87
C SER A 135 -4.78 12.39 1.75
N ILE A 136 -4.91 11.31 0.99
CA ILE A 136 -4.09 11.09 -0.22
C ILE A 136 -4.29 12.26 -1.21
N LEU A 137 -5.53 12.68 -1.43
CA LEU A 137 -5.82 13.79 -2.34
C LEU A 137 -5.46 15.19 -1.76
N PHE A 138 -5.38 15.36 -0.44
CA PHE A 138 -5.04 16.66 0.15
C PHE A 138 -3.56 16.80 0.51
N GLU A 139 -2.94 15.70 0.89
CA GLU A 139 -1.59 15.71 1.43
C GLU A 139 -0.53 15.40 0.38
N MET A 140 -0.89 15.10 -0.88
CA MET A 140 0.10 14.83 -1.92
C MET A 140 1.05 16.02 -2.11
N LEU A 141 0.56 17.26 -2.12
CA LEU A 141 1.44 18.42 -2.28
C LEU A 141 2.36 18.64 -1.06
N PRO A 142 1.87 18.68 0.20
CA PRO A 142 2.73 18.65 1.39
C PRO A 142 3.76 17.51 1.38
N PHE A 143 3.35 16.30 1.00
CA PHE A 143 4.22 15.14 0.86
C PHE A 143 5.34 15.38 -0.15
N LEU A 144 5.02 15.89 -1.35
CA LEU A 144 6.00 16.15 -2.39
C LEU A 144 7.03 17.21 -1.98
N ARG A 145 6.57 18.28 -1.32
CA ARG A 145 7.46 19.32 -0.77
C ARG A 145 8.40 18.75 0.30
N LEU A 146 7.86 17.94 1.22
CA LEU A 146 8.67 17.29 2.25
C LEU A 146 9.68 16.30 1.63
N SER A 147 9.26 15.50 0.66
CA SER A 147 10.13 14.56 -0.05
C SER A 147 11.26 15.29 -0.79
N ALA A 148 10.97 16.44 -1.41
CA ALA A 148 11.99 17.29 -2.03
C ALA A 148 13.01 17.77 -0.99
N LYS A 149 12.53 18.31 0.14
CA LYS A 149 13.38 18.79 1.24
C LYS A 149 14.28 17.69 1.82
N VAL A 150 13.72 16.52 2.13
CA VAL A 150 14.48 15.37 2.66
C VAL A 150 15.53 14.88 1.65
N SER A 151 15.25 14.97 0.34
CA SER A 151 16.23 14.60 -0.68
C SER A 151 17.41 15.59 -0.80
N GLU A 152 17.27 16.81 -0.30
CA GLU A 152 18.28 17.88 -0.37
C GLU A 152 19.09 18.03 0.94
N GLU A 153 18.50 17.76 2.11
CA GLU A 153 19.06 18.09 3.43
C GLU A 153 19.65 16.89 4.22
N SER A 154 20.41 16.00 3.57
CA SER A 154 20.82 14.68 4.10
C SER A 154 21.79 14.62 5.32
N ASN A 155 21.63 15.44 6.38
CA ASN A 155 22.60 15.50 7.49
C ASN A 155 22.02 15.77 8.91
N ASP A 156 20.70 15.68 9.20
CA ASP A 156 20.17 15.99 10.55
C ASP A 156 19.23 14.92 11.13
N TYR A 157 19.80 14.03 11.95
CA TYR A 157 19.26 12.73 12.37
C TYR A 157 17.97 12.74 13.23
N GLY A 158 17.62 13.85 13.87
CA GLY A 158 16.50 13.91 14.83
C GLY A 158 15.13 14.14 14.16
N THR A 159 15.05 15.17 13.32
CA THR A 159 13.87 15.56 12.53
C THR A 159 13.62 14.61 11.37
N GLU A 160 14.62 13.80 10.99
CA GLU A 160 14.53 12.82 9.91
C GLU A 160 13.51 11.71 10.21
N LYS A 161 13.43 11.20 11.45
CA LYS A 161 12.64 9.99 11.73
C LYS A 161 11.14 10.17 11.53
N GLU A 162 10.56 11.24 12.07
CA GLU A 162 9.12 11.52 11.92
C GLU A 162 8.75 11.79 10.46
N ASN A 163 9.61 12.51 9.74
CA ASN A 163 9.44 12.74 8.31
C ASN A 163 9.53 11.45 7.50
N PHE A 164 10.49 10.56 7.79
CA PHE A 164 10.58 9.26 7.14
C PHE A 164 9.36 8.37 7.44
N GLU A 165 8.87 8.37 8.68
CA GLU A 165 7.66 7.61 9.04
C GLU A 165 6.43 8.12 8.29
N TYR A 166 6.25 9.45 8.23
CA TYR A 166 5.16 10.07 7.46
C TYR A 166 5.26 9.76 5.96
N LEU A 167 6.45 9.94 5.37
CA LEU A 167 6.66 9.67 3.95
C LEU A 167 6.37 8.20 3.61
N THR A 168 6.82 7.28 4.44
CA THR A 168 6.61 5.85 4.19
C THR A 168 5.14 5.45 4.35
N GLN A 169 4.46 5.98 5.38
CA GLN A 169 3.02 5.75 5.57
C GLN A 169 2.21 6.29 4.40
N TYR A 170 2.50 7.51 3.97
CA TYR A 170 1.78 8.12 2.87
C TYR A 170 2.01 7.38 1.55
N GLN A 171 3.24 6.93 1.28
CA GLN A 171 3.53 6.10 0.11
C GLN A 171 2.74 4.79 0.13
N PHE A 172 2.67 4.11 1.28
CA PHE A 172 1.84 2.91 1.45
C PHE A 172 0.36 3.18 1.11
N LEU A 173 -0.22 4.24 1.69
CA LEU A 173 -1.62 4.61 1.47
C LEU A 173 -1.91 4.94 0.01
N LEU A 174 -1.02 5.70 -0.61
CA LEU A 174 -1.14 6.06 -2.01
C LEU A 174 -1.01 4.80 -2.89
N THR A 175 -0.05 3.91 -2.63
CA THR A 175 0.07 2.64 -3.39
C THR A 175 -1.22 1.82 -3.30
N ASP A 176 -1.80 1.64 -2.10
CA ASP A 176 -3.08 0.95 -1.92
C ASP A 176 -4.23 1.61 -2.71
N PHE A 177 -4.32 2.95 -2.66
CA PHE A 177 -5.29 3.70 -3.44
C PHE A 177 -5.14 3.49 -4.94
N ILE A 178 -3.91 3.45 -5.46
CA ILE A 178 -3.68 3.18 -6.88
C ILE A 178 -4.07 1.74 -7.22
N ILE A 179 -3.71 0.74 -6.41
CA ILE A 179 -4.11 -0.67 -6.63
C ILE A 179 -5.63 -0.76 -6.77
N PHE A 180 -6.36 -0.17 -5.82
CA PHE A 180 -7.82 -0.24 -5.78
C PHE A 180 -8.50 0.44 -6.98
N ASN A 181 -8.03 1.62 -7.38
CA ASN A 181 -8.63 2.39 -8.46
C ASN A 181 -8.07 2.06 -9.85
N SER A 182 -7.03 1.22 -9.96
CA SER A 182 -6.34 0.93 -11.21
C SER A 182 -7.19 0.31 -12.32
N LYS A 183 -8.37 -0.25 -11.98
CA LYS A 183 -9.33 -0.78 -12.95
C LYS A 183 -10.00 0.32 -13.78
N ASP A 184 -10.12 1.53 -13.24
CA ASP A 184 -10.65 2.68 -13.96
C ASP A 184 -9.51 3.50 -14.57
N LYS A 185 -9.21 3.22 -15.84
CA LYS A 185 -8.11 3.87 -16.56
C LYS A 185 -8.34 5.37 -16.77
N GLU A 186 -9.59 5.81 -16.92
CA GLU A 186 -9.91 7.22 -17.17
C GLU A 186 -9.73 8.05 -15.91
N PHE A 187 -10.26 7.56 -14.79
CA PHE A 187 -10.02 8.12 -13.46
C PHE A 187 -8.51 8.26 -13.20
N MET A 188 -7.76 7.18 -13.40
CA MET A 188 -6.31 7.17 -13.16
C MET A 188 -5.56 8.15 -14.06
N LYS A 189 -5.96 8.29 -15.32
CA LYS A 189 -5.38 9.27 -16.25
C LYS A 189 -5.63 10.69 -15.77
N ASN A 190 -6.83 11.00 -15.31
CA ASN A 190 -7.19 12.31 -14.77
C ASN A 190 -6.42 12.61 -13.48
N PHE A 191 -6.37 11.65 -12.55
CA PHE A 191 -5.60 11.74 -11.31
C PHE A 191 -4.14 12.12 -11.57
N TRP A 192 -3.43 11.38 -12.41
CA TRP A 192 -2.02 11.67 -12.69
C TRP A 192 -1.82 13.00 -13.41
N ARG A 193 -2.75 13.40 -14.28
CA ARG A 193 -2.67 14.67 -15.02
C ARG A 193 -2.82 15.87 -14.10
N VAL A 194 -3.82 15.85 -13.21
CA VAL A 194 -4.07 16.93 -12.25
C VAL A 194 -2.86 17.13 -11.35
N TRP A 195 -2.33 16.04 -10.78
CA TRP A 195 -1.17 16.12 -9.91
C TRP A 195 0.12 16.52 -10.60
N ALA A 196 0.33 16.10 -11.86
CA ALA A 196 1.46 16.58 -12.64
C ALA A 196 1.44 18.10 -12.79
N ARG A 197 0.26 18.69 -13.08
CA ARG A 197 0.09 20.14 -13.20
C ARG A 197 0.35 20.87 -11.90
N ILE A 198 -0.24 20.38 -10.79
CA ILE A 198 -0.03 20.97 -9.46
C ILE A 198 1.45 20.91 -9.06
N ALA A 199 2.09 19.75 -9.27
CA ALA A 199 3.51 19.57 -8.97
C ALA A 199 4.42 20.45 -9.84
N GLU A 200 4.04 20.70 -11.10
CA GLU A 200 4.74 21.63 -12.00
C GLU A 200 4.64 23.06 -11.50
N ASN A 201 3.43 23.53 -11.16
CA ASN A 201 3.19 24.87 -10.62
C ASN A 201 3.95 25.13 -9.31
N ASP A 202 4.16 24.08 -8.51
CA ASP A 202 4.86 24.15 -7.22
C ASP A 202 6.36 23.81 -7.31
N GLY A 203 6.89 23.54 -8.50
CA GLY A 203 8.31 23.24 -8.70
C GLY A 203 8.78 21.87 -8.21
N VAL A 204 7.86 20.95 -7.87
CA VAL A 204 8.14 19.59 -7.36
C VAL A 204 7.82 18.47 -8.36
N LEU A 205 7.69 18.80 -9.66
CA LEU A 205 7.38 17.85 -10.73
C LEU A 205 8.37 16.67 -10.82
N ARG A 206 9.64 16.90 -10.51
CA ARG A 206 10.66 15.83 -10.49
C ARG A 206 10.33 14.79 -9.42
N GLN A 207 10.04 15.23 -8.20
CA GLN A 207 9.68 14.36 -7.08
C GLN A 207 8.39 13.61 -7.37
N PHE A 208 7.39 14.28 -7.95
CA PHE A 208 6.15 13.62 -8.39
C PHE A 208 6.42 12.49 -9.40
N ASN A 209 7.26 12.73 -10.41
CA ASN A 209 7.60 11.70 -11.38
C ASN A 209 8.45 10.55 -10.80
N ILE A 210 9.22 10.78 -9.74
CA ILE A 210 9.92 9.73 -9.00
C ILE A 210 8.91 8.90 -8.22
N LEU A 211 8.05 9.54 -7.43
CA LEU A 211 6.99 8.92 -6.65
C LEU A 211 6.07 8.06 -7.53
N LYS A 212 5.53 8.63 -8.61
CA LYS A 212 4.66 7.94 -9.56
C LYS A 212 5.31 6.66 -10.11
N ARG A 213 6.60 6.72 -10.48
CA ARG A 213 7.31 5.53 -11.00
C ARG A 213 7.51 4.46 -9.93
N GLY A 214 7.88 4.87 -8.72
CA GLY A 214 8.02 3.95 -7.59
C GLY A 214 6.72 3.20 -7.30
N ILE A 215 5.61 3.94 -7.18
CA ILE A 215 4.29 3.37 -6.90
C ILE A 215 3.83 2.46 -8.02
N LEU A 216 3.91 2.88 -9.28
CA LEU A 216 3.47 2.04 -10.39
C LEU A 216 4.31 0.76 -10.55
N SER A 217 5.59 0.80 -10.16
CA SER A 217 6.42 -0.41 -10.08
C SER A 217 5.92 -1.35 -8.98
N GLN A 218 5.59 -0.82 -7.80
CA GLN A 218 5.00 -1.60 -6.70
C GLN A 218 3.63 -2.20 -7.09
N VAL A 219 2.73 -1.40 -7.67
CA VAL A 219 1.41 -1.82 -8.17
C VAL A 219 1.55 -2.94 -9.21
N SER A 220 2.52 -2.81 -10.13
CA SER A 220 2.74 -3.81 -11.17
C SER A 220 3.17 -5.17 -10.59
N VAL A 221 4.14 -5.18 -9.68
CA VAL A 221 4.54 -6.43 -9.01
C VAL A 221 3.40 -7.01 -8.18
N PHE A 222 2.62 -6.17 -7.50
CA PHE A 222 1.42 -6.61 -6.79
C PHE A 222 0.47 -7.37 -7.73
N LYS A 223 0.15 -6.79 -8.89
CA LYS A 223 -0.71 -7.42 -9.90
C LYS A 223 -0.11 -8.68 -10.52
N ILE A 224 1.21 -8.73 -10.70
CA ILE A 224 1.90 -9.96 -11.14
C ILE A 224 1.63 -11.07 -10.13
N PHE A 225 1.81 -10.83 -8.84
CA PHE A 225 1.55 -11.84 -7.81
C PHE A 225 0.08 -12.28 -7.78
N GLU A 226 -0.88 -11.34 -7.89
CA GLU A 226 -2.30 -11.68 -8.04
C GLU A 226 -2.56 -12.58 -9.26
N ALA A 227 -1.99 -12.25 -10.41
CA ALA A 227 -2.11 -13.03 -11.65
C ALA A 227 -1.48 -14.43 -11.55
N LEU A 228 -0.52 -14.62 -10.64
CA LEU A 228 0.10 -15.92 -10.31
C LEU A 228 -0.65 -16.68 -9.19
N GLY A 229 -1.83 -16.20 -8.81
CA GLY A 229 -2.70 -16.83 -7.81
C GLY A 229 -2.24 -16.65 -6.36
N PHE A 230 -1.33 -15.71 -6.11
CA PHE A 230 -0.97 -15.31 -4.76
C PHE A 230 -1.98 -14.29 -4.21
N SER A 231 -1.90 -14.04 -2.90
CA SER A 231 -2.71 -13.03 -2.20
C SER A 231 -1.81 -11.93 -1.62
N PRO A 232 -1.16 -11.13 -2.49
CA PRO A 232 -0.16 -10.17 -2.07
C PRO A 232 -0.72 -9.12 -1.10
N LYS A 233 0.16 -8.60 -0.26
CA LYS A 233 -0.14 -7.51 0.69
C LYS A 233 0.98 -6.50 0.69
N LEU A 234 0.68 -5.21 0.70
CA LEU A 234 1.70 -4.18 0.91
C LEU A 234 2.34 -4.37 2.29
N SER A 235 3.63 -4.08 2.41
CA SER A 235 4.35 -4.21 3.67
C SER A 235 4.01 -3.08 4.63
N HIS A 236 4.36 -3.27 5.89
CA HIS A 236 4.19 -2.23 6.88
C HIS A 236 5.11 -1.03 6.60
N PRO A 237 4.71 0.23 6.83
CA PRO A 237 5.59 1.39 6.63
C PRO A 237 6.94 1.29 7.35
N LYS A 238 6.95 0.76 8.57
CA LYS A 238 8.19 0.39 9.30
C LYS A 238 9.00 -0.72 8.61
N GLU A 239 8.36 -1.76 8.05
CA GLU A 239 9.05 -2.83 7.33
C GLU A 239 9.65 -2.29 6.02
N ASP A 240 8.93 -1.44 5.30
CA ASP A 240 9.42 -0.73 4.12
C ASP A 240 10.60 0.21 4.46
N ALA A 241 10.41 1.10 5.42
CA ALA A 241 11.41 2.10 5.79
C ALA A 241 12.73 1.48 6.30
N PHE A 242 12.65 0.47 7.17
CA PHE A 242 13.82 -0.06 7.88
C PHE A 242 14.34 -1.37 7.28
N GLU A 243 13.45 -2.28 6.93
CA GLU A 243 13.79 -3.63 6.46
C GLU A 243 13.77 -3.75 4.93
N ALA A 244 13.33 -2.69 4.23
CA ALA A 244 13.25 -2.62 2.77
C ALA A 244 12.42 -3.75 2.14
N ILE A 245 11.40 -4.20 2.87
CA ILE A 245 10.36 -5.10 2.37
C ILE A 245 9.27 -4.19 1.81
N ASP A 246 9.01 -4.21 0.51
CA ASP A 246 7.97 -3.39 -0.14
C ASP A 246 6.58 -4.07 -0.07
N MET A 247 6.55 -5.40 -0.12
CA MET A 247 5.32 -6.18 -0.03
C MET A 247 5.57 -7.61 0.45
N TRP A 248 4.50 -8.31 0.78
CA TRP A 248 4.45 -9.73 1.09
C TRP A 248 3.70 -10.46 -0.02
N SER A 249 4.18 -11.64 -0.41
CA SER A 249 3.53 -12.48 -1.42
C SER A 249 2.14 -12.99 -0.99
N GLY A 250 1.84 -13.01 0.31
CA GLY A 250 0.66 -13.69 0.87
C GLY A 250 0.90 -15.16 1.21
N SER A 251 1.95 -15.78 0.68
CA SER A 251 2.41 -17.13 1.07
C SER A 251 3.52 -17.09 2.14
N GLY A 252 3.96 -15.89 2.53
CA GLY A 252 4.90 -15.66 3.63
C GLY A 252 6.27 -15.16 3.20
N GLU A 253 6.50 -14.97 1.90
CA GLU A 253 7.75 -14.42 1.37
C GLU A 253 7.75 -12.88 1.34
N ALA A 254 8.87 -12.30 1.74
CA ALA A 254 9.12 -10.87 1.68
C ALA A 254 9.57 -10.47 0.27
N VAL A 255 9.07 -9.37 -0.27
CA VAL A 255 9.38 -8.91 -1.62
C VAL A 255 9.96 -7.50 -1.55
N GLN A 256 11.13 -7.30 -2.16
CA GLN A 256 11.67 -5.97 -2.44
C GLN A 256 11.57 -5.68 -3.94
N ILE A 257 11.15 -4.47 -4.28
CA ILE A 257 10.84 -4.04 -5.64
C ILE A 257 11.75 -2.89 -6.05
N LYS A 258 12.30 -2.97 -7.27
CA LYS A 258 13.03 -1.87 -7.91
C LYS A 258 12.56 -1.67 -9.34
N GLY A 259 12.17 -0.44 -9.66
CA GLY A 259 11.94 0.00 -11.03
C GLY A 259 13.27 0.33 -11.72
N THR A 260 13.44 -0.08 -12.97
CA THR A 260 14.62 0.24 -13.79
C THR A 260 14.23 0.82 -15.15
N ARG A 261 15.11 1.61 -15.76
CA ARG A 261 14.97 2.05 -17.16
C ARG A 261 15.60 1.06 -18.16
N ASP A 262 16.36 0.10 -17.65
CA ASP A 262 17.07 -0.88 -18.46
C ASP A 262 16.18 -2.10 -18.67
N ASP A 263 15.77 -2.34 -19.91
CA ASP A 263 14.86 -3.42 -20.28
C ASP A 263 15.50 -4.80 -20.09
N ASP A 264 16.83 -4.89 -20.16
CA ASP A 264 17.58 -6.12 -19.99
C ASP A 264 17.86 -6.44 -18.51
N ALA A 265 17.59 -5.50 -17.60
CA ALA A 265 17.83 -5.63 -16.16
C ALA A 265 16.65 -6.24 -15.38
N ALA A 266 15.65 -6.81 -16.07
CA ALA A 266 14.56 -7.52 -15.43
C ALA A 266 15.11 -8.80 -14.77
N VAL A 267 15.03 -8.90 -13.45
CA VAL A 267 15.60 -10.01 -12.67
C VAL A 267 14.71 -10.29 -11.46
N LEU A 268 14.32 -11.55 -11.28
CA LEU A 268 13.93 -12.10 -9.98
C LEU A 268 15.16 -12.75 -9.35
N ILE A 269 15.54 -12.31 -8.14
CA ILE A 269 16.58 -12.97 -7.35
C ILE A 269 15.93 -13.51 -6.09
N GLU A 270 15.90 -14.83 -5.93
CA GLU A 270 15.60 -15.44 -4.64
C GLU A 270 16.77 -15.13 -3.70
N THR A 271 16.51 -14.48 -2.56
CA THR A 271 17.57 -14.03 -1.65
C THR A 271 18.36 -15.16 -1.01
N ASP A 272 17.84 -16.38 -1.10
CA ASP A 272 18.45 -17.59 -0.56
C ASP A 272 19.62 -18.06 -1.44
N GLU A 273 19.61 -17.68 -2.73
CA GLU A 273 20.68 -18.00 -3.68
C GLU A 273 21.96 -17.20 -3.41
N ILE A 274 23.10 -17.88 -3.48
CA ILE A 274 24.42 -17.24 -3.33
C ILE A 274 24.76 -16.55 -4.66
N GLY A 275 24.56 -15.25 -4.72
CA GLY A 275 25.09 -14.42 -5.80
C GLY A 275 26.61 -14.35 -5.71
N PHE A 276 27.31 -15.10 -6.56
CA PHE A 276 28.76 -14.98 -6.73
C PHE A 276 29.10 -13.59 -7.31
N PRO A 277 30.18 -12.94 -6.84
CA PRO A 277 30.52 -11.60 -7.29
C PRO A 277 30.78 -11.56 -8.80
N GLY A 278 30.31 -10.48 -9.43
CA GLY A 278 30.52 -10.21 -10.85
C GLY A 278 32.01 -10.04 -11.19
N VAL A 279 32.34 -10.49 -12.40
CA VAL A 279 33.63 -10.45 -13.13
C VAL A 279 34.80 -9.83 -12.38
N ASP A 280 35.83 -10.65 -12.14
CA ASP A 280 37.13 -10.19 -11.64
C ASP A 280 37.79 -9.26 -12.67
N ILE A 281 37.89 -7.97 -12.34
CA ILE A 281 38.70 -7.02 -13.11
C ILE A 281 40.05 -6.91 -12.42
N LYS A 282 41.11 -7.38 -13.10
CA LYS A 282 42.48 -7.09 -12.68
C LYS A 282 42.82 -5.64 -13.02
N ASP A 283 42.95 -4.81 -12.00
CA ASP A 283 43.51 -3.47 -12.09
C ASP A 283 44.93 -3.49 -11.52
N GLY A 284 45.91 -3.77 -12.38
CA GLY A 284 47.30 -3.96 -11.96
C GLY A 284 47.51 -5.24 -11.12
N LYS A 285 47.90 -5.09 -9.85
CA LYS A 285 48.10 -6.21 -8.89
C LYS A 285 46.86 -6.49 -8.03
N GLU A 286 45.83 -5.66 -8.09
CA GLU A 286 44.62 -5.82 -7.30
C GLU A 286 43.50 -6.46 -8.12
N LEU A 287 42.83 -7.43 -7.51
CA LEU A 287 41.58 -8.00 -8.03
C LEU A 287 40.44 -7.10 -7.54
N LYS A 288 39.71 -6.47 -8.45
CA LYS A 288 38.49 -5.69 -8.12
C LYS A 288 37.27 -6.48 -8.60
N HIS A 289 36.34 -6.74 -7.70
CA HIS A 289 35.06 -7.36 -8.02
C HIS A 289 34.07 -6.29 -8.46
N LEU A 290 33.56 -6.36 -9.69
CA LEU A 290 32.54 -5.44 -10.17
C LEU A 290 31.17 -6.10 -10.00
N ASN A 291 30.59 -5.97 -8.81
CA ASN A 291 29.19 -6.33 -8.61
C ASN A 291 28.32 -5.33 -9.36
N SER A 292 27.35 -5.82 -10.15
CA SER A 292 26.36 -4.92 -10.72
C SER A 292 25.60 -4.24 -9.58
N TYR A 293 25.22 -2.97 -9.74
CA TYR A 293 24.51 -2.21 -8.71
C TYR A 293 23.29 -2.97 -8.16
N MET A 294 22.59 -3.74 -9.01
CA MET A 294 21.48 -4.62 -8.62
C MET A 294 21.89 -5.77 -7.69
N GLN A 295 23.03 -6.42 -7.93
CA GLN A 295 23.54 -7.47 -7.03
C GLN A 295 23.85 -6.91 -5.65
N VAL A 296 24.41 -5.70 -5.57
CA VAL A 296 24.65 -5.02 -4.28
C VAL A 296 23.33 -4.74 -3.55
N GLN A 297 22.30 -4.29 -4.28
CA GLN A 297 20.97 -4.07 -3.68
C GLN A 297 20.35 -5.37 -3.18
N ALA A 298 20.40 -6.46 -3.96
CA ALA A 298 19.90 -7.76 -3.54
C ALA A 298 20.65 -8.32 -2.32
N GLN A 299 21.97 -8.15 -2.24
CA GLN A 299 22.76 -8.53 -1.06
C GLN A 299 22.39 -7.70 0.17
N ASN A 300 22.16 -6.39 0.00
CA ASN A 300 21.69 -5.52 1.09
C ASN A 300 20.30 -5.94 1.59
N PHE A 301 19.39 -6.31 0.68
CA PHE A 301 18.08 -6.84 1.02
C PHE A 301 18.21 -8.11 1.85
N ARG A 302 19.00 -9.08 1.38
CA ARG A 302 19.29 -10.32 2.11
C ARG A 302 19.84 -10.04 3.51
N ALA A 303 20.74 -9.08 3.65
CA ALA A 303 21.30 -8.70 4.95
C ALA A 303 20.26 -8.07 5.89
N LYS A 304 19.31 -7.30 5.37
CA LYS A 304 18.16 -6.78 6.14
C LYS A 304 17.20 -7.91 6.53
N LEU A 305 16.81 -8.75 5.58
CA LEU A 305 15.93 -9.89 5.84
C LEU A 305 16.51 -10.87 6.86
N ASN A 306 17.81 -11.15 6.80
CA ASN A 306 18.50 -11.97 7.82
C ASN A 306 18.45 -11.34 9.22
N ARG A 307 18.47 -10.01 9.34
CA ARG A 307 18.30 -9.32 10.63
C ARG A 307 16.85 -9.43 11.10
N TYR A 308 15.89 -9.23 10.19
CA TYR A 308 14.48 -9.43 10.47
C TYR A 308 14.17 -10.86 10.94
N ASN A 309 14.72 -11.89 10.28
CA ASN A 309 14.54 -13.30 10.65
C ASN A 309 15.10 -13.60 12.04
N LYS A 310 16.27 -13.04 12.39
CA LYS A 310 16.83 -13.16 13.75
C LYS A 310 15.98 -12.48 14.79
N PHE A 311 15.44 -11.30 14.49
CA PHE A 311 14.60 -10.53 15.41
C PHE A 311 13.23 -11.19 15.64
N THR A 312 12.61 -11.68 14.57
CA THR A 312 11.26 -12.28 14.59
C THR A 312 11.27 -13.78 14.89
N GLN A 313 12.45 -14.43 14.87
CA GLN A 313 12.61 -15.88 14.97
C GLN A 313 11.81 -16.66 13.91
N LYS A 314 11.61 -16.04 12.75
CA LYS A 314 10.96 -16.65 11.58
C LYS A 314 12.00 -16.87 10.47
N ASP A 315 11.83 -17.92 9.69
CA ASP A 315 12.66 -18.20 8.51
C ASP A 315 11.92 -17.72 7.25
N VAL A 316 11.94 -16.40 7.02
CA VAL A 316 11.27 -15.77 5.88
C VAL A 316 12.20 -15.78 4.67
N LYS A 317 11.68 -16.26 3.54
CA LYS A 317 12.33 -16.15 2.23
C LYS A 317 12.09 -14.78 1.60
N GLY A 318 13.05 -14.31 0.81
CA GLY A 318 12.99 -13.03 0.13
C GLY A 318 13.00 -13.15 -1.40
N PHE A 319 12.22 -12.32 -2.06
CA PHE A 319 12.28 -12.09 -3.50
C PHE A 319 12.75 -10.66 -3.77
N PHE A 320 13.83 -10.49 -4.53
CA PHE A 320 14.23 -9.18 -5.04
C PHE A 320 13.83 -9.08 -6.51
N ILE A 321 12.91 -8.19 -6.82
CA ILE A 321 12.29 -8.07 -8.14
C ILE A 321 12.67 -6.75 -8.77
N VAL A 322 13.30 -6.83 -9.94
CA VAL A 322 13.59 -5.67 -10.77
C VAL A 322 12.63 -5.67 -11.96
N ILE A 323 11.80 -4.63 -12.06
CA ILE A 323 10.84 -4.47 -13.15
C ILE A 323 11.22 -3.27 -14.03
N PRO A 324 11.45 -3.49 -15.34
CA PRO A 324 11.66 -2.38 -16.26
C PRO A 324 10.40 -1.53 -16.42
N HIS A 325 10.58 -0.22 -16.50
CA HIS A 325 9.48 0.71 -16.66
C HIS A 325 8.69 0.47 -17.96
N SER A 326 9.32 -0.08 -19.00
CA SER A 326 8.66 -0.46 -20.26
C SER A 326 7.68 -1.62 -20.11
N LYS A 327 7.76 -2.40 -19.02
CA LYS A 327 7.01 -3.64 -18.80
C LYS A 327 5.74 -3.44 -17.96
N PHE A 328 5.27 -2.20 -17.82
CA PHE A 328 3.96 -1.92 -17.23
C PHE A 328 3.33 -0.63 -17.77
N ASP A 329 2.00 -0.56 -17.71
CA ASP A 329 1.23 0.63 -18.12
C ASP A 329 1.46 1.80 -17.14
N HIS A 330 1.95 2.93 -17.66
CA HIS A 330 2.29 4.13 -16.86
C HIS A 330 1.09 4.93 -16.30
N ILE A 331 -0.13 4.41 -16.45
CA ILE A 331 -1.37 4.99 -15.91
C ILE A 331 -1.90 4.09 -14.78
N THR A 332 -1.92 2.77 -15.00
CA THR A 332 -2.63 1.79 -14.17
C THR A 332 -1.71 0.81 -13.44
N GLY A 333 -0.43 0.76 -13.81
CA GLY A 333 0.52 -0.22 -13.31
C GLY A 333 0.22 -1.64 -13.80
N GLU A 334 -0.64 -1.82 -14.81
CA GLU A 334 -0.93 -3.14 -15.38
C GLU A 334 0.36 -3.74 -15.98
N PRO A 335 0.79 -4.94 -15.56
CA PRO A 335 2.02 -5.55 -16.06
C PRO A 335 1.85 -6.05 -17.51
N ASP A 336 2.96 -6.04 -18.25
CA ASP A 336 3.05 -6.74 -19.54
C ASP A 336 2.82 -8.25 -19.32
N PRO A 337 1.87 -8.90 -20.01
CA PRO A 337 1.63 -10.34 -19.90
C PRO A 337 2.88 -11.20 -20.13
N GLU A 338 3.77 -10.79 -21.04
CA GLU A 338 5.04 -11.52 -21.28
C GLU A 338 5.91 -11.52 -20.02
N PHE A 339 5.92 -10.42 -19.28
CA PHE A 339 6.68 -10.30 -18.04
C PHE A 339 6.05 -11.12 -16.91
N VAL A 340 4.72 -11.21 -16.84
CA VAL A 340 4.02 -12.09 -15.90
C VAL A 340 4.45 -13.56 -16.11
N GLU A 341 4.49 -14.02 -17.37
CA GLU A 341 4.91 -15.40 -17.69
C GLU A 341 6.39 -15.65 -17.36
N ARG A 342 7.25 -14.64 -17.55
CA ARG A 342 8.65 -14.73 -17.14
C ARG A 342 8.79 -14.92 -15.64
N VAL A 343 8.09 -14.11 -14.83
CA VAL A 343 8.10 -14.25 -13.36
C VAL A 343 7.50 -15.59 -12.94
N ARG A 344 6.47 -16.08 -13.63
CA ARG A 344 5.90 -17.43 -13.39
C ARG A 344 6.96 -18.52 -13.54
N ALA A 345 7.69 -18.49 -14.65
CA ALA A 345 8.74 -19.47 -14.94
C ALA A 345 9.89 -19.41 -13.92
N GLU A 346 10.30 -18.21 -13.51
CA GLU A 346 11.38 -18.02 -12.52
C GLU A 346 10.95 -18.49 -11.11
N LEU A 347 9.66 -18.39 -10.76
CA LEU A 347 9.10 -18.94 -9.50
C LEU A 347 8.75 -20.44 -9.56
N GLY A 348 8.94 -21.10 -10.72
CA GLY A 348 8.64 -22.52 -10.91
C GLY A 348 7.15 -22.89 -10.83
N LYS A 349 6.25 -21.99 -11.25
CA LYS A 349 4.79 -22.20 -11.26
C LYS A 349 4.20 -22.52 -12.63
#